data_AF-A0AAJ4YBM1-F1
#
_entry.id   AF-A0AAJ4YBM1-F1
#
_cell.length_a   1.000
_cell.length_b   1.000
_cell.length_c   1.000
_cell.angle_alpha   90.00
_cell.angle_beta   90.00
_cell.angle_gamma   90.00
#
_symmetry.space_group_name_H-M   'P 1'
#
loop_
_entity.id
_entity.type
_entity.pdbx_description
1 polymer ?
#
loop_
_entity_poly.entity_id
_entity_poly.type
_entity_poly.pdbx_seq_one_letter_code
_entity_poly.pdbx_strand_id
1 'polypeptide(L)'
;MDLEAARSALHANTPTLLLGLRERQWLDVKSELYNPRNPKAVEERAKDVAAFANGGGGLLILGISTRLDHGEEVLDQIASIDRSAVDLDQLRKLIREHVTPAPLEVTVDWSDDGQNRVVFIDVPAPRPDSVFVVAAPVGKPGQAKSHTVAMPVRQADGTHWLLRAEIQRLLAAGVAALGMPGVESALRSDPAYIVRTIERCFQKWDDPGSGRHRLMNGCSREELSLAARVSWEDENMRLFLLGSAIQQRYMLWHWLDACRTIPKLPEFLGRVMSTILNGRRPPLRASWCAAQLSEAQREAVIAGASDWERVLEDELFAAIREGSVRKAETGIERILRAQFSHGEVAFEMRELTASDSDDFPLF
;
A
#
# COMPACT_ATOMS: atom_id res chain seq x y z
N MET A 1 -36.42 -9.39 -30.54
CA MET A 1 -35.15 -10.11 -30.32
C MET A 1 -34.85 -10.07 -28.83
N ASP A 2 -34.39 -11.17 -28.25
CA ASP A 2 -33.93 -11.25 -26.86
C ASP A 2 -32.39 -11.20 -26.79
N LEU A 3 -31.83 -11.27 -25.56
CA LEU A 3 -30.40 -11.20 -25.32
C LEU A 3 -29.61 -12.28 -26.07
N GLU A 4 -30.06 -13.54 -26.02
CA GLU A 4 -29.34 -14.65 -26.65
C GLU A 4 -29.35 -14.55 -28.18
N ALA A 5 -30.47 -14.13 -28.77
CA ALA A 5 -30.55 -13.89 -30.20
C ALA A 5 -29.65 -12.71 -30.63
N ALA A 6 -29.59 -11.64 -29.84
CA ALA A 6 -28.70 -10.50 -30.12
C ALA A 6 -27.21 -10.88 -30.01
N ARG A 7 -26.85 -11.62 -28.96
CA ARG A 7 -25.50 -12.18 -28.77
C ARG A 7 -25.13 -13.08 -29.94
N SER A 8 -26.03 -13.98 -30.33
CA SER A 8 -25.83 -14.88 -31.47
C SER A 8 -25.61 -14.11 -32.79
N ALA A 9 -26.38 -13.04 -33.03
CA ALA A 9 -26.23 -12.19 -34.21
C ALA A 9 -24.85 -11.50 -34.26
N LEU A 10 -24.35 -11.01 -33.12
CA LEU A 10 -23.03 -10.40 -33.01
C LEU A 10 -21.90 -11.41 -33.27
N HIS A 11 -21.95 -12.59 -32.65
CA HIS A 11 -20.95 -13.64 -32.90
C HIS A 11 -21.00 -14.20 -34.33
N ALA A 12 -22.18 -14.16 -34.97
CA ALA A 12 -22.35 -14.50 -36.37
C ALA A 12 -21.91 -13.39 -37.35
N ASN A 13 -21.35 -12.27 -36.84
CA ASN A 13 -20.95 -11.11 -37.64
C ASN A 13 -22.10 -10.50 -38.44
N THR A 14 -23.27 -10.33 -37.82
CA THR A 14 -24.46 -9.74 -38.45
C THR A 14 -25.05 -8.59 -37.62
N PRO A 15 -24.28 -7.51 -37.39
CA PRO A 15 -24.68 -6.45 -36.46
C PRO A 15 -25.90 -5.66 -36.94
N THR A 16 -26.19 -5.67 -38.24
CA THR A 16 -27.36 -5.04 -38.86
C THR A 16 -28.69 -5.61 -38.39
N LEU A 17 -28.72 -6.87 -37.92
CA LEU A 17 -29.93 -7.49 -37.38
C LEU A 17 -30.40 -6.84 -36.06
N LEU A 18 -29.54 -6.05 -35.41
CA LEU A 18 -29.86 -5.34 -34.18
C LEU A 18 -30.58 -4.00 -34.43
N LEU A 19 -30.59 -3.49 -35.67
CA LEU A 19 -31.25 -2.23 -35.99
C LEU A 19 -32.77 -2.36 -35.78
N GLY A 20 -33.37 -1.29 -35.26
CA GLY A 20 -34.78 -1.25 -34.87
C GLY A 20 -35.06 -1.86 -33.50
N LEU A 21 -34.08 -2.46 -32.83
CA LEU A 21 -34.23 -2.85 -31.42
C LEU A 21 -34.26 -1.61 -30.53
N ARG A 22 -35.03 -1.69 -29.45
CA ARG A 22 -35.01 -0.71 -28.37
C ARG A 22 -33.90 -1.06 -27.40
N GLU A 23 -33.30 -0.04 -26.80
CA GLU A 23 -32.49 -0.25 -25.60
C GLU A 23 -33.33 -0.91 -24.50
N ARG A 24 -32.67 -1.75 -23.69
CA ARG A 24 -33.29 -2.56 -22.66
C ARG A 24 -32.34 -2.68 -21.47
N GLN A 25 -32.80 -3.33 -20.41
CA GLN A 25 -31.94 -3.69 -19.27
C GLN A 25 -30.71 -4.49 -19.65
N TRP A 26 -30.79 -5.30 -20.70
CA TRP A 26 -29.67 -6.11 -21.18
C TRP A 26 -28.98 -5.52 -22.41
N LEU A 27 -29.41 -4.37 -22.94
CA LEU A 27 -28.84 -3.77 -24.16
C LEU A 27 -28.65 -2.26 -24.01
N ASP A 28 -27.43 -1.81 -24.24
CA ASP A 28 -27.05 -0.39 -24.30
C ASP A 28 -26.13 -0.21 -25.50
N VAL A 29 -26.29 0.89 -26.23
CA VAL A 29 -25.41 1.21 -27.34
C VAL A 29 -24.75 2.57 -27.18
N LYS A 30 -23.59 2.72 -27.82
CA LYS A 30 -22.86 3.97 -27.96
C LYS A 30 -22.49 4.15 -29.42
N SER A 31 -22.69 5.34 -29.96
CA SER A 31 -22.28 5.65 -31.34
C SER A 31 -20.75 5.70 -31.50
N GLU A 32 -20.02 5.91 -30.41
CA GLU A 32 -18.57 6.12 -30.40
C GLU A 32 -17.85 5.17 -29.43
N LEU A 33 -16.54 5.04 -29.63
CA LEU A 33 -15.65 4.33 -28.71
C LEU A 33 -15.39 5.14 -27.45
N TYR A 34 -15.24 4.45 -26.31
CA TYR A 34 -14.68 5.06 -25.11
C TYR A 34 -13.22 5.44 -25.35
N ASN A 35 -12.93 6.74 -25.40
CA ASN A 35 -11.55 7.22 -25.55
C ASN A 35 -10.72 6.86 -24.30
N PRO A 36 -9.73 5.96 -24.40
CA PRO A 36 -8.95 5.49 -23.25
C PRO A 36 -8.06 6.59 -22.64
N ARG A 37 -7.82 7.68 -23.37
CA ARG A 37 -7.05 8.85 -22.89
C ARG A 37 -7.92 9.87 -22.17
N ASN A 38 -9.24 9.72 -22.21
CA ASN A 38 -10.18 10.58 -21.52
C ASN A 38 -10.62 9.90 -20.21
N PRO A 39 -10.20 10.41 -19.04
CA PRO A 39 -10.58 9.83 -17.74
C PRO A 39 -12.09 9.67 -17.57
N LYS A 40 -12.88 10.63 -18.08
CA LYS A 40 -14.34 10.56 -18.01
C LYS A 40 -14.90 9.38 -18.83
N ALA A 41 -14.32 9.10 -20.00
CA ALA A 41 -14.75 7.97 -20.82
C ALA A 41 -14.34 6.62 -20.20
N VAL A 42 -13.20 6.58 -19.51
CA VAL A 42 -12.76 5.42 -18.74
C VAL A 42 -13.71 5.15 -17.57
N GLU A 43 -14.09 6.19 -16.82
CA GLU A 43 -15.07 6.13 -15.74
C GLU A 43 -16.45 5.68 -16.26
N GLU A 44 -16.91 6.24 -17.39
CA GLU A 44 -18.20 5.90 -17.99
C GLU A 44 -18.25 4.43 -18.42
N ARG A 45 -17.21 3.92 -19.10
CA ARG A 45 -17.15 2.49 -19.45
C ARG A 45 -17.18 1.60 -18.22
N ALA A 46 -16.41 1.94 -17.19
CA ALA A 46 -16.37 1.15 -15.96
C ALA A 46 -17.74 1.14 -15.28
N LYS A 47 -18.42 2.29 -15.23
CA LYS A 47 -19.78 2.43 -14.73
C LYS A 47 -20.75 1.54 -15.50
N ASP A 48 -20.75 1.61 -16.83
CA ASP A 48 -21.70 0.87 -17.67
C ASP A 48 -21.50 -0.65 -17.54
N VAL A 49 -20.24 -1.12 -17.57
CA VAL A 49 -19.92 -2.55 -17.39
C VAL A 49 -20.31 -3.04 -16.00
N ALA A 50 -20.00 -2.27 -14.94
CA ALA A 50 -20.41 -2.62 -13.58
C ALA A 50 -21.94 -2.60 -13.41
N ALA A 51 -22.64 -1.69 -14.09
CA ALA A 51 -24.11 -1.63 -14.08
C ALA A 51 -24.73 -2.89 -14.67
N PHE A 52 -24.23 -3.34 -15.83
CA PHE A 52 -24.66 -4.61 -16.42
C PHE A 52 -24.33 -5.80 -15.54
N ALA A 53 -23.12 -5.86 -15.00
CA ALA A 53 -22.71 -6.93 -14.11
C ALA A 53 -23.62 -7.00 -12.87
N ASN A 54 -24.03 -5.88 -12.28
CA ASN A 54 -25.00 -5.86 -11.18
C ASN A 54 -26.47 -6.03 -11.62
N GLY A 55 -26.77 -5.85 -12.91
CA GLY A 55 -28.11 -5.79 -13.48
C GLY A 55 -28.60 -7.08 -14.14
N GLY A 56 -27.83 -8.18 -14.04
CA GLY A 56 -28.18 -9.47 -14.64
C GLY A 56 -27.41 -9.81 -15.93
N GLY A 57 -26.38 -9.03 -16.27
CA GLY A 57 -25.62 -9.16 -17.51
C GLY A 57 -26.26 -8.43 -18.69
N GLY A 58 -25.59 -8.45 -19.85
CA GLY A 58 -26.07 -7.80 -21.06
C GLY A 58 -24.98 -7.53 -22.08
N LEU A 59 -25.36 -6.75 -23.11
CA LEU A 59 -24.53 -6.34 -24.22
C LEU A 59 -24.40 -4.81 -24.21
N LEU A 60 -23.15 -4.34 -24.24
CA LEU A 60 -22.81 -2.96 -24.52
C LEU A 60 -22.15 -2.89 -25.90
N ILE A 61 -22.79 -2.20 -26.85
CA ILE A 61 -22.35 -2.19 -28.25
C ILE A 61 -21.88 -0.81 -28.65
N LEU A 62 -20.67 -0.71 -29.16
CA LEU A 62 -20.05 0.51 -29.66
C LEU A 62 -20.13 0.53 -31.19
N GLY A 63 -20.45 1.69 -31.74
CA GLY A 63 -20.61 1.90 -33.18
C GLY A 63 -22.05 1.81 -33.66
N ILE A 64 -23.04 1.97 -32.78
CA ILE A 64 -24.46 2.07 -33.16
C ILE A 64 -25.03 3.36 -32.56
N SER A 65 -25.61 4.21 -33.41
CA SER A 65 -26.37 5.38 -32.96
C SER A 65 -27.82 5.02 -32.74
N THR A 66 -28.47 5.78 -31.87
CA THR A 66 -29.89 5.66 -31.57
C THR A 66 -30.66 6.82 -32.16
N ARG A 67 -31.98 6.62 -32.28
CA ARG A 67 -32.97 7.68 -32.47
C ARG A 67 -34.02 7.55 -31.38
N LEU A 68 -34.61 8.68 -31.00
CA LEU A 68 -35.73 8.68 -30.07
C LEU A 68 -37.03 8.29 -30.80
N ASP A 69 -37.74 7.28 -30.30
CA ASP A 69 -39.00 6.80 -30.82
C ASP A 69 -40.02 6.65 -29.70
N HIS A 70 -41.07 7.47 -29.69
CA HIS A 70 -42.09 7.47 -28.63
C HIS A 70 -41.51 7.51 -27.20
N GLY A 71 -40.37 8.18 -27.01
CA GLY A 71 -39.69 8.30 -25.71
C GLY A 71 -38.74 7.15 -25.37
N GLU A 72 -38.56 6.16 -26.25
CA GLU A 72 -37.60 5.07 -26.10
C GLU A 72 -36.44 5.25 -27.11
N GLU A 73 -35.21 4.92 -26.70
CA GLU A 73 -34.05 4.89 -27.58
C GLU A 73 -34.11 3.63 -28.46
N VAL A 74 -34.10 3.81 -29.79
CA VAL A 74 -34.12 2.74 -30.79
C VAL A 74 -32.82 2.77 -31.58
N LEU A 75 -32.15 1.63 -31.71
CA LEU A 75 -30.96 1.45 -32.53
C LEU A 75 -31.28 1.79 -33.99
N ASP A 76 -30.60 2.80 -34.55
CA ASP A 76 -30.96 3.41 -35.84
C ASP A 76 -29.94 3.10 -36.93
N GLN A 77 -28.67 3.45 -36.70
CA GLN A 77 -27.62 3.36 -37.73
C GLN A 77 -26.32 2.80 -37.15
N ILE A 78 -25.58 2.09 -37.98
CA ILE A 78 -24.24 1.63 -37.63
C ILE A 78 -23.22 2.71 -38.00
N ALA A 79 -22.64 3.32 -36.99
CA ALA A 79 -21.46 4.16 -37.09
C ALA A 79 -20.22 3.27 -37.13
N SER A 80 -19.95 2.72 -38.32
CA SER A 80 -18.93 1.70 -38.56
C SER A 80 -17.56 2.10 -37.97
N ILE A 81 -17.04 1.30 -37.04
CA ILE A 81 -15.78 1.58 -36.33
C ILE A 81 -14.59 1.08 -37.16
N ASP A 82 -13.53 1.89 -37.23
CA ASP A 82 -12.26 1.45 -37.80
C ASP A 82 -11.50 0.52 -36.85
N ARG A 83 -11.06 -0.64 -37.37
CA ARG A 83 -10.26 -1.62 -36.62
C ARG A 83 -8.96 -1.03 -36.10
N SER A 84 -8.36 -0.09 -36.82
CA SER A 84 -7.10 0.54 -36.40
C SER A 84 -7.26 1.45 -35.17
N ALA A 85 -8.49 1.87 -34.86
CA ALA A 85 -8.80 2.77 -33.75
C ALA A 85 -9.08 2.02 -32.42
N VAL A 86 -9.11 0.68 -32.43
CA VAL A 86 -9.52 -0.12 -31.27
C VAL A 86 -8.43 -1.12 -30.90
N ASP A 87 -8.02 -1.05 -29.64
CA ASP A 87 -7.27 -2.11 -28.97
C ASP A 87 -8.21 -2.85 -28.00
N LEU A 88 -8.65 -4.06 -28.39
CA LEU A 88 -9.55 -4.88 -27.56
C LEU A 88 -8.89 -5.29 -26.24
N ASP A 89 -7.58 -5.52 -26.22
CA ASP A 89 -6.87 -5.89 -25.01
C ASP A 89 -6.77 -4.71 -24.04
N GLN A 90 -6.59 -3.50 -24.56
CA GLN A 90 -6.67 -2.29 -23.75
C GLN A 90 -8.06 -2.11 -23.13
N LEU A 91 -9.14 -2.35 -23.90
CA LEU A 91 -10.50 -2.31 -23.35
C LEU A 91 -10.70 -3.33 -22.22
N ARG A 92 -10.17 -4.55 -22.36
CA ARG A 92 -10.23 -5.59 -21.31
C ARG A 92 -9.38 -5.25 -20.08
N LYS A 93 -8.22 -4.60 -20.24
CA LYS A 93 -7.31 -4.21 -19.12
C LYS A 93 -7.92 -3.12 -18.26
N LEU A 94 -8.10 -1.93 -18.84
CA LEU A 94 -9.41 -1.32 -18.94
C LEU A 94 -10.44 -1.60 -17.84
N ILE A 95 -11.33 -2.53 -18.16
CA ILE A 95 -12.41 -3.01 -17.30
C ILE A 95 -11.88 -3.60 -15.99
N ARG A 96 -10.84 -4.45 -16.07
CA ARG A 96 -10.24 -5.11 -14.88
C ARG A 96 -9.60 -4.14 -13.90
N GLU A 97 -9.07 -3.02 -14.39
CA GLU A 97 -8.43 -1.99 -13.58
C GLU A 97 -9.46 -1.11 -12.85
N HIS A 98 -10.63 -0.89 -13.45
CA HIS A 98 -11.59 0.12 -12.98
C HIS A 98 -12.89 -0.43 -12.37
N VAL A 99 -13.15 -1.73 -12.51
CA VAL A 99 -14.28 -2.42 -11.86
C VAL A 99 -13.75 -3.37 -10.79
N THR A 100 -14.30 -3.29 -9.58
CA THR A 100 -13.88 -4.10 -8.42
C THR A 100 -15.04 -4.93 -7.85
N PRO A 101 -14.88 -6.25 -7.65
CA PRO A 101 -13.83 -7.07 -8.22
C PRO A 101 -13.91 -7.01 -9.75
N ALA A 102 -12.84 -7.39 -10.44
CA ALA A 102 -12.89 -7.51 -11.89
C ALA A 102 -13.96 -8.54 -12.30
N PRO A 103 -14.96 -8.18 -13.14
CA PRO A 103 -15.95 -9.13 -13.62
C PRO A 103 -15.30 -10.29 -14.36
N LEU A 104 -15.69 -11.52 -14.01
CA LEU A 104 -15.23 -12.72 -14.69
C LEU A 104 -15.98 -12.89 -16.01
N GLU A 105 -15.34 -13.54 -16.99
CA GLU A 105 -15.95 -13.96 -18.25
C GLU A 105 -16.52 -12.82 -19.12
N VAL A 106 -16.21 -11.54 -18.81
CA VAL A 106 -16.49 -10.43 -19.73
C VAL A 106 -15.66 -10.60 -20.99
N THR A 107 -16.34 -10.64 -22.14
CA THR A 107 -15.68 -10.66 -23.45
C THR A 107 -15.82 -9.30 -24.13
N VAL A 108 -14.86 -8.99 -25.00
CA VAL A 108 -14.85 -7.77 -25.81
C VAL A 108 -14.46 -8.22 -27.20
N ASP A 109 -15.34 -8.11 -28.18
CA ASP A 109 -15.08 -8.65 -29.52
C ASP A 109 -15.69 -7.80 -30.63
N TRP A 110 -15.35 -8.17 -31.86
CA TRP A 110 -15.88 -7.55 -33.07
C TRP A 110 -17.09 -8.30 -33.61
N SER A 111 -18.02 -7.55 -34.19
CA SER A 111 -18.97 -8.06 -35.18
C SER A 111 -18.79 -7.26 -36.46
N ASP A 112 -18.41 -7.92 -37.54
CA ASP A 112 -17.99 -7.30 -38.81
C ASP A 112 -18.54 -8.07 -40.02
N ASP A 113 -19.57 -7.51 -40.67
CA ASP A 113 -20.17 -8.11 -41.88
C ASP A 113 -19.46 -7.69 -43.19
N GLY A 114 -18.31 -7.03 -43.08
CA GLY A 114 -17.54 -6.47 -44.19
C GLY A 114 -17.93 -5.03 -44.58
N GLN A 115 -19.14 -4.58 -44.22
CA GLN A 115 -19.61 -3.20 -44.44
C GLN A 115 -19.79 -2.45 -43.11
N ASN A 116 -20.34 -3.15 -42.12
CA ASN A 116 -20.73 -2.66 -40.82
C ASN A 116 -19.86 -3.30 -39.75
N ARG A 117 -19.20 -2.45 -38.96
CA ARG A 117 -18.26 -2.87 -37.92
C ARG A 117 -18.62 -2.25 -36.59
N VAL A 118 -18.84 -3.12 -35.60
CA VAL A 118 -19.11 -2.72 -34.22
C VAL A 118 -18.19 -3.49 -33.27
N VAL A 119 -17.92 -2.89 -32.13
CA VAL A 119 -17.28 -3.57 -31.00
C VAL A 119 -18.37 -3.84 -29.98
N PHE A 120 -18.43 -5.04 -29.42
CA PHE A 120 -19.37 -5.32 -28.33
C PHE A 120 -18.63 -5.85 -27.10
N ILE A 121 -19.19 -5.54 -25.94
CA ILE A 121 -18.76 -6.03 -24.64
C ILE A 121 -19.91 -6.90 -24.13
N ASP A 122 -19.67 -8.20 -24.03
CA ASP A 122 -20.63 -9.15 -23.46
C ASP A 122 -20.32 -9.33 -21.99
N VAL A 123 -21.27 -8.92 -21.16
CA VAL A 123 -21.19 -8.99 -19.71
C VAL A 123 -22.08 -10.15 -19.26
N PRO A 124 -21.51 -11.24 -18.71
CA PRO A 124 -22.32 -12.37 -18.26
C PRO A 124 -23.17 -11.98 -17.06
N ALA A 125 -24.21 -12.78 -16.81
CA ALA A 125 -24.98 -12.65 -15.58
C ALA A 125 -24.06 -12.84 -14.36
N PRO A 126 -24.20 -12.01 -13.30
CA PRO A 126 -23.35 -12.12 -12.13
C PRO A 126 -23.61 -13.42 -11.40
N ARG A 127 -22.59 -13.90 -10.68
CA ARG A 127 -22.82 -14.90 -9.64
C ARG A 127 -23.63 -14.26 -8.51
N PRO A 128 -24.55 -14.99 -7.84
CA PRO A 128 -25.42 -14.42 -6.81
C PRO A 128 -24.70 -13.77 -5.62
N ASP A 129 -23.43 -14.12 -5.40
CA ASP A 129 -22.57 -13.64 -4.32
C ASP A 129 -21.66 -12.48 -4.72
N SER A 130 -21.78 -11.97 -5.96
CA SER A 130 -20.90 -10.96 -6.51
C SER A 130 -21.59 -9.60 -6.59
N VAL A 131 -20.89 -8.57 -6.09
CA VAL A 131 -21.27 -7.17 -6.27
C VAL A 131 -20.11 -6.43 -6.92
N PHE A 132 -20.41 -5.60 -7.91
CA PHE A 132 -19.40 -4.86 -8.68
C PHE A 132 -19.47 -3.38 -8.36
N VAL A 133 -18.33 -2.79 -8.06
CA VAL A 133 -18.22 -1.38 -7.71
C VAL A 133 -17.19 -0.67 -8.56
N VAL A 134 -17.36 0.65 -8.65
CA VAL A 134 -16.42 1.57 -9.28
C VAL A 134 -16.00 2.65 -8.27
N ALA A 135 -14.93 3.39 -8.57
CA ALA A 135 -14.61 4.58 -7.80
C ALA A 135 -15.77 5.59 -7.89
N ALA A 136 -16.18 6.16 -6.76
CA ALA A 136 -17.26 7.15 -6.78
C ALA A 136 -16.85 8.40 -7.59
N PRO A 137 -17.75 8.99 -8.38
CA PRO A 137 -17.46 10.22 -9.09
C PRO A 137 -17.11 11.34 -8.11
N VAL A 138 -15.86 11.83 -8.12
CA VAL A 138 -15.39 12.90 -7.22
C VAL A 138 -15.49 14.30 -7.85
N GLY A 139 -16.08 14.42 -9.04
CA GLY A 139 -16.26 15.69 -9.77
C GLY A 139 -14.97 16.30 -10.35
N LYS A 140 -13.78 15.76 -10.00
CA LYS A 140 -12.49 16.13 -10.59
C LYS A 140 -11.92 14.94 -11.38
N PRO A 141 -11.68 15.09 -12.69
CA PRO A 141 -11.11 14.01 -13.51
C PRO A 141 -9.75 13.54 -12.99
N GLY A 142 -9.52 12.23 -12.95
CA GLY A 142 -8.18 11.66 -12.78
C GLY A 142 -7.67 11.45 -11.36
N GLN A 143 -8.48 11.68 -10.31
CA GLN A 143 -8.17 11.28 -8.94
C GLN A 143 -9.27 10.41 -8.35
N ALA A 144 -9.35 9.17 -8.84
CA ALA A 144 -10.13 8.13 -8.17
C ALA A 144 -9.56 7.93 -6.75
N LYS A 145 -10.34 8.28 -5.73
CA LYS A 145 -9.95 8.00 -4.35
C LYS A 145 -10.20 6.52 -4.08
N SER A 146 -9.16 5.79 -3.68
CA SER A 146 -9.24 4.35 -3.38
C SER A 146 -10.25 3.98 -2.29
N HIS A 147 -10.69 4.96 -1.49
CA HIS A 147 -11.67 4.77 -0.40
C HIS A 147 -13.09 5.23 -0.77
N THR A 148 -13.34 5.64 -2.02
CA THR A 148 -14.67 6.03 -2.46
C THR A 148 -15.25 4.96 -3.37
N VAL A 149 -16.43 4.47 -3.03
CA VAL A 149 -17.09 3.36 -3.71
C VAL A 149 -18.48 3.80 -4.15
N ALA A 150 -18.82 3.51 -5.40
CA ALA A 150 -20.17 3.62 -5.93
C ALA A 150 -20.56 2.30 -6.60
N MET A 151 -21.83 1.92 -6.46
CA MET A 151 -22.36 0.68 -7.02
C MET A 151 -23.42 1.03 -8.07
N PRO A 152 -23.06 1.05 -9.37
CA PRO A 152 -24.02 1.29 -10.43
C PRO A 152 -24.88 0.04 -10.63
N VAL A 153 -26.17 0.23 -10.86
CA VAL A 153 -27.14 -0.84 -11.09
C VAL A 153 -27.94 -0.48 -12.32
N ARG A 154 -27.97 -1.39 -13.30
CA ARG A 154 -28.80 -1.23 -14.50
C ARG A 154 -30.24 -1.64 -14.16
N GLN A 155 -31.19 -0.76 -14.48
CA GLN A 155 -32.63 -1.00 -14.29
C GLN A 155 -33.38 -0.35 -15.45
N ALA A 156 -34.18 -1.13 -16.18
CA ALA A 156 -34.73 -0.72 -17.48
C ALA A 156 -33.60 -0.24 -18.42
N ASP A 157 -33.76 0.86 -19.14
CA ASP A 157 -32.72 1.46 -20.00
C ASP A 157 -31.74 2.37 -19.23
N GLY A 158 -31.95 2.59 -17.93
CA GLY A 158 -31.15 3.49 -17.11
C GLY A 158 -30.11 2.80 -16.22
N THR A 159 -29.03 3.53 -15.92
CA THR A 159 -28.08 3.19 -14.86
C THR A 159 -28.28 4.11 -13.67
N HIS A 160 -28.54 3.53 -12.51
CA HIS A 160 -28.72 4.27 -11.25
C HIS A 160 -27.63 3.89 -10.24
N TRP A 161 -27.34 4.79 -9.31
CA TRP A 161 -26.43 4.51 -8.21
C TRP A 161 -27.20 3.90 -7.04
N LEU A 162 -26.73 2.77 -6.53
CA LEU A 162 -27.27 2.21 -5.29
C LEU A 162 -27.13 3.24 -4.15
N LEU A 163 -28.17 3.36 -3.33
CA LEU A 163 -28.18 4.34 -2.26
C LEU A 163 -27.11 4.01 -1.21
N ARG A 164 -26.49 5.04 -0.63
CA ARG A 164 -25.49 4.88 0.44
C ARG A 164 -25.99 4.00 1.60
N ALA A 165 -27.26 4.12 1.95
CA ALA A 165 -27.88 3.31 3.02
C ALA A 165 -27.98 1.82 2.65
N GLU A 166 -28.11 1.48 1.37
CA GLU A 166 -28.12 0.10 0.89
C GLU A 166 -26.71 -0.46 0.82
N ILE A 167 -25.74 0.34 0.35
CA ILE A 167 -24.32 -0.03 0.38
C ILE A 167 -23.90 -0.30 1.83
N GLN A 168 -24.29 0.57 2.78
CA GLN A 168 -24.02 0.36 4.20
C GLN A 168 -24.68 -0.93 4.73
N ARG A 169 -25.92 -1.23 4.31
CA ARG A 169 -26.60 -2.48 4.70
C ARG A 169 -25.87 -3.72 4.19
N LEU A 170 -25.40 -3.72 2.94
CA LEU A 170 -24.61 -4.81 2.37
C LEU A 170 -23.28 -4.99 3.11
N LEU A 171 -22.57 -3.88 3.40
CA LEU A 171 -21.35 -3.91 4.19
C LEU A 171 -21.60 -4.44 5.61
N ALA A 172 -22.64 -3.97 6.28
CA ALA A 172 -23.00 -4.43 7.62
C ALA A 172 -23.35 -5.93 7.66
N ALA A 173 -24.05 -6.43 6.63
CA ALA A 173 -24.33 -7.86 6.49
C ALA A 173 -23.05 -8.68 6.30
N GLY A 174 -22.13 -8.23 5.44
CA GLY A 174 -20.82 -8.87 5.27
C GLY A 174 -19.99 -8.87 6.56
N VAL A 175 -19.99 -7.76 7.28
CA VAL A 175 -19.31 -7.62 8.59
C VAL A 175 -19.94 -8.53 9.64
N ALA A 176 -21.26 -8.65 9.68
CA ALA A 176 -21.94 -9.57 10.61
C ALA A 176 -21.61 -11.03 10.31
N ALA A 177 -21.43 -11.39 9.04
CA ALA A 177 -21.12 -12.75 8.61
C ALA A 177 -19.63 -13.11 8.77
N LEU A 178 -18.72 -12.18 8.48
CA LEU A 178 -17.28 -12.44 8.39
C LEU A 178 -16.46 -11.79 9.52
N GLY A 179 -17.08 -10.94 10.32
CA GLY A 179 -16.40 -10.03 11.23
C GLY A 179 -15.88 -8.77 10.52
N MET A 180 -15.62 -7.71 11.30
CA MET A 180 -14.81 -6.62 10.79
C MET A 180 -13.38 -7.13 10.58
N PRO A 181 -12.72 -6.81 9.46
CA PRO A 181 -11.29 -7.05 9.33
C PRO A 181 -10.58 -6.37 10.51
N GLY A 182 -9.86 -7.15 11.32
CA GLY A 182 -9.00 -6.59 12.36
C GLY A 182 -7.89 -5.75 11.74
N VAL A 183 -7.27 -4.88 12.54
CA VAL A 183 -6.12 -4.04 12.12
C VAL A 183 -5.02 -4.88 11.46
N GLU A 184 -4.85 -6.14 11.88
CA GLU A 184 -3.87 -7.08 11.34
C GLU A 184 -4.14 -7.47 9.89
N SER A 185 -5.42 -7.63 9.50
CA SER A 185 -5.79 -7.91 8.12
C SER A 185 -5.57 -6.69 7.23
N ALA A 186 -5.84 -5.48 7.74
CA ALA A 186 -5.62 -4.24 7.01
C ALA A 186 -4.14 -3.96 6.76
N LEU A 187 -3.28 -4.25 7.76
CA LEU A 187 -1.83 -4.11 7.66
C LEU A 187 -1.21 -5.10 6.65
N ARG A 188 -1.74 -6.33 6.56
CA ARG A 188 -1.28 -7.33 5.59
C ARG A 188 -1.65 -7.00 4.14
N SER A 189 -2.75 -6.28 3.92
CA SER A 189 -3.23 -5.94 2.57
C SER A 189 -2.57 -4.71 1.93
N ASP A 190 -1.88 -3.86 2.70
CA ASP A 190 -1.17 -2.68 2.19
C ASP A 190 0.15 -2.46 2.94
N PRO A 191 1.28 -3.03 2.47
CA PRO A 191 2.60 -2.80 3.07
C PRO A 191 2.99 -1.31 3.13
N ALA A 192 2.49 -0.49 2.20
CA ALA A 192 2.75 0.94 2.21
C ALA A 192 1.94 1.66 3.31
N TYR A 193 0.84 1.08 3.81
CA TYR A 193 0.16 1.56 5.01
C TYR A 193 1.07 1.42 6.24
N ILE A 194 1.80 0.32 6.38
CA ILE A 194 2.75 0.10 7.49
C ILE A 194 3.83 1.19 7.46
N VAL A 195 4.47 1.39 6.31
CA VAL A 195 5.52 2.41 6.12
C VAL A 195 4.99 3.81 6.43
N ARG A 196 3.84 4.21 5.86
CA ARG A 196 3.25 5.53 6.13
C ARG A 196 2.83 5.72 7.58
N THR A 197 2.39 4.65 8.26
CA THR A 197 2.03 4.69 9.68
C THR A 197 3.27 4.93 10.54
N ILE A 198 4.36 4.24 10.22
CA ILE A 198 5.66 4.41 10.87
C ILE A 198 6.23 5.82 10.61
N GLU A 199 6.24 6.28 9.35
CA GLU A 199 6.70 7.62 8.97
C GLU A 199 5.90 8.73 9.67
N ARG A 200 4.59 8.57 9.79
CA ARG A 200 3.72 9.53 10.52
C ARG A 200 4.07 9.58 12.01
N CYS A 201 4.45 8.45 12.60
CA CYS A 201 4.92 8.41 13.99
C CYS A 201 6.24 9.18 14.12
N PHE A 202 7.16 9.03 13.16
CA PHE A 202 8.44 9.73 13.14
C PHE A 202 8.30 11.24 12.91
N GLN A 203 7.50 11.69 11.95
CA GLN A 203 7.31 13.12 11.67
C GLN A 203 6.75 13.92 12.86
N LYS A 204 5.92 13.29 13.71
CA LYS A 204 5.42 13.92 14.94
C LYS A 204 6.47 14.01 16.05
N TRP A 205 7.53 13.21 15.98
CA TRP A 205 8.62 13.20 16.97
C TRP A 205 9.65 14.31 16.71
N ASP A 206 9.89 14.61 15.44
CA ASP A 206 10.87 15.63 15.01
C ASP A 206 10.33 17.08 15.03
N ASP A 207 9.07 17.30 15.44
CA ASP A 207 8.53 18.66 15.62
C ASP A 207 9.07 19.27 16.93
N PRO A 208 10.01 20.25 16.86
CA PRO A 208 10.67 20.82 18.04
C PRO A 208 9.72 21.63 18.93
N GLY A 209 8.51 21.97 18.46
CA GLY A 209 7.46 22.61 19.25
C GLY A 209 6.61 21.64 20.08
N SER A 210 6.68 20.34 19.76
CA SER A 210 6.03 19.30 20.55
C SER A 210 6.94 18.94 21.72
N GLY A 211 6.68 19.50 22.91
CA GLY A 211 7.49 19.22 24.10
C GLY A 211 7.77 17.71 24.23
N ARG A 212 9.04 17.34 24.47
CA ARG A 212 9.67 16.00 24.39
C ARG A 212 9.01 14.84 25.16
N HIS A 213 7.79 14.98 25.64
CA HIS A 213 7.05 13.98 26.39
C HIS A 213 5.56 13.84 26.01
N ARG A 214 5.12 14.38 24.87
CA ARG A 214 3.75 14.10 24.39
C ARG A 214 3.71 12.77 23.63
N LEU A 215 3.61 11.68 24.39
CA LEU A 215 3.37 10.32 23.90
C LEU A 215 2.29 10.33 22.78
N MET A 216 2.74 9.97 21.57
CA MET A 216 2.01 9.31 20.49
C MET A 216 0.48 9.53 20.41
N ASN A 217 0.05 10.78 20.22
CA ASN A 217 -1.35 11.11 19.88
C ASN A 217 -1.69 10.74 18.41
N GLY A 218 -1.32 9.56 17.94
CA GLY A 218 -1.53 9.17 16.54
C GLY A 218 -1.31 7.71 16.20
N CYS A 219 -0.62 6.95 17.06
CA CYS A 219 -0.57 5.50 16.99
C CYS A 219 -0.74 4.91 18.37
N SER A 220 -1.69 4.01 18.50
CA SER A 220 -1.87 3.17 19.67
C SER A 220 -0.67 2.23 19.86
N ARG A 221 -0.44 1.81 21.10
CA ARG A 221 0.56 0.77 21.43
C ARG A 221 0.30 -0.53 20.66
N GLU A 222 -0.96 -0.81 20.37
CA GLU A 222 -1.43 -1.96 19.60
C GLU A 222 -1.00 -1.86 18.13
N GLU A 223 -1.18 -0.71 17.48
CA GLU A 223 -0.74 -0.48 16.09
C GLU A 223 0.77 -0.64 15.92
N LEU A 224 1.58 -0.17 16.87
CA LEU A 224 3.04 -0.31 16.82
C LEU A 224 3.51 -1.73 17.13
N SER A 225 2.88 -2.39 18.11
CA SER A 225 3.17 -3.79 18.42
C SER A 225 2.81 -4.70 17.25
N LEU A 226 1.78 -4.34 16.49
CA LEU A 226 1.31 -5.09 15.33
C LEU A 226 2.14 -4.78 14.08
N ALA A 227 2.49 -3.52 13.83
CA ALA A 227 3.46 -3.15 12.79
C ALA A 227 4.80 -3.87 13.01
N ALA A 228 5.31 -3.90 14.25
CA ALA A 228 6.53 -4.61 14.60
C ALA A 228 6.42 -6.13 14.34
N ARG A 229 5.27 -6.75 14.60
CA ARG A 229 5.02 -8.17 14.29
C ARG A 229 4.96 -8.45 12.79
N VAL A 230 4.18 -7.66 12.05
CA VAL A 230 4.01 -7.85 10.60
C VAL A 230 5.32 -7.60 9.87
N SER A 231 6.04 -6.52 10.23
CA SER A 231 7.38 -6.25 9.68
C SER A 231 8.43 -7.26 10.11
N TRP A 232 8.21 -7.98 11.22
CA TRP A 232 9.06 -9.10 11.60
C TRP A 232 8.74 -10.37 10.80
N GLU A 233 7.65 -10.50 10.06
CA GLU A 233 7.44 -11.69 9.20
C GLU A 233 8.06 -11.51 7.80
N ASP A 234 8.31 -10.26 7.38
CA ASP A 234 8.88 -9.88 6.08
C ASP A 234 10.37 -9.49 6.20
N GLU A 235 11.23 -10.22 5.48
CA GLU A 235 12.69 -10.12 5.57
C GLU A 235 13.25 -8.75 5.12
N ASN A 236 12.61 -8.09 4.15
CA ASN A 236 13.03 -6.78 3.67
C ASN A 236 12.61 -5.66 4.64
N MET A 237 11.44 -5.81 5.25
CA MET A 237 10.93 -4.90 6.28
C MET A 237 11.72 -4.99 7.60
N ARG A 238 12.21 -6.18 7.96
CA ARG A 238 13.12 -6.37 9.11
C ARG A 238 14.37 -5.49 9.00
N LEU A 239 15.04 -5.51 7.83
CA LEU A 239 16.28 -4.76 7.61
C LEU A 239 16.05 -3.24 7.62
N PHE A 240 14.95 -2.77 7.04
CA PHE A 240 14.56 -1.36 7.08
C PHE A 240 14.35 -0.87 8.52
N LEU A 241 13.60 -1.63 9.32
CA LEU A 241 13.34 -1.27 10.72
C LEU A 241 14.59 -1.35 11.61
N LEU A 242 15.47 -2.32 11.38
CA LEU A 242 16.76 -2.41 12.06
C LEU A 242 17.64 -1.20 11.75
N GLY A 243 17.71 -0.78 10.47
CA GLY A 243 18.42 0.44 10.07
C GLY A 243 17.90 1.69 10.78
N SER A 244 16.57 1.87 10.83
CA SER A 244 15.96 3.01 11.52
C SER A 244 16.12 2.97 13.04
N ALA A 245 16.08 1.79 13.66
CA ALA A 245 16.28 1.63 15.10
C ALA A 245 17.74 1.89 15.53
N ILE A 246 18.71 1.56 14.68
CA ILE A 246 20.14 1.83 14.91
C ILE A 246 20.42 3.34 14.81
N GLN A 247 19.80 4.04 13.86
CA GLN A 247 19.91 5.50 13.76
C GLN A 247 19.37 6.25 15.00
N GLN A 248 18.47 5.65 15.76
CA GLN A 248 17.75 6.33 16.85
C GLN A 248 17.95 5.58 18.19
N ARG A 249 19.03 5.94 18.89
CA ARG A 249 19.53 5.45 20.20
C ARG A 249 18.46 5.19 21.30
N TYR A 250 17.26 5.74 21.16
CA TYR A 250 16.18 5.74 22.16
C TYR A 250 15.04 4.74 21.92
N MET A 251 14.99 4.06 20.76
CA MET A 251 13.92 3.09 20.47
C MET A 251 14.13 1.71 21.09
N LEU A 252 15.36 1.38 21.52
CA LEU A 252 15.71 0.04 22.02
C LEU A 252 14.81 -0.44 23.17
N TRP A 253 14.34 0.47 24.02
CA TRP A 253 13.50 0.17 25.18
C TRP A 253 12.07 -0.24 24.83
N HIS A 254 11.43 0.43 23.87
CA HIS A 254 10.08 0.07 23.42
C HIS A 254 10.10 -1.15 22.51
N TRP A 255 11.18 -1.33 21.74
CA TRP A 255 11.44 -2.55 21.00
C TRP A 255 11.60 -3.75 21.94
N LEU A 256 12.41 -3.64 23.00
CA LEU A 256 12.57 -4.70 24.02
C LEU A 256 11.26 -5.16 24.66
N ASP A 257 10.28 -4.27 24.82
CA ASP A 257 8.97 -4.61 25.36
C ASP A 257 8.05 -5.28 24.31
N ALA A 258 8.10 -4.84 23.04
CA ALA A 258 7.44 -5.51 21.92
C ALA A 258 8.04 -6.92 21.65
N CYS A 259 9.36 -7.06 21.81
CA CYS A 259 10.13 -8.30 21.63
C CYS A 259 9.74 -9.41 22.60
N ARG A 260 9.08 -9.10 23.73
CA ARG A 260 8.58 -10.10 24.68
C ARG A 260 7.41 -10.92 24.13
N THR A 261 6.79 -10.48 23.03
CA THR A 261 5.61 -11.12 22.45
C THR A 261 5.89 -11.92 21.17
N ILE A 262 7.14 -11.94 20.69
CA ILE A 262 7.54 -12.59 19.42
C ILE A 262 8.45 -13.81 19.72
N PRO A 263 7.98 -15.05 19.47
CA PRO A 263 8.80 -16.25 19.66
C PRO A 263 10.05 -16.21 18.77
N LYS A 264 11.23 -16.57 19.31
CA LYS A 264 12.57 -16.60 18.69
C LYS A 264 13.36 -15.28 18.61
N LEU A 265 12.75 -14.14 18.85
CA LEU A 265 13.46 -12.84 18.92
C LEU A 265 14.48 -12.75 20.08
N PRO A 266 14.22 -13.31 21.28
CA PRO A 266 15.21 -13.38 22.35
C PRO A 266 16.48 -14.17 21.98
N GLU A 267 16.40 -15.19 21.12
CA GLU A 267 17.56 -15.94 20.64
C GLU A 267 18.36 -15.17 19.58
N PHE A 268 17.70 -14.38 18.74
CA PHE A 268 18.37 -13.49 17.79
C PHE A 268 19.09 -12.34 18.52
N LEU A 269 18.39 -11.63 19.41
CA LEU A 269 19.01 -10.60 20.26
C LEU A 269 20.07 -11.20 21.20
N GLY A 270 19.85 -12.40 21.72
CA GLY A 270 20.84 -13.14 22.50
C GLY A 270 22.10 -13.46 21.70
N ARG A 271 21.97 -13.85 20.42
CA ARG A 271 23.12 -14.07 19.53
C ARG A 271 23.86 -12.77 19.25
N VAL A 272 23.16 -11.73 18.82
CA VAL A 272 23.73 -10.39 18.56
C VAL A 272 24.43 -9.83 19.82
N MET A 273 23.77 -9.90 20.99
CA MET A 273 24.34 -9.44 22.26
C MET A 273 25.50 -10.33 22.74
N SER A 274 25.46 -11.66 22.51
CA SER A 274 26.59 -12.54 22.86
C SER A 274 27.81 -12.29 21.98
N THR A 275 27.61 -11.93 20.70
CA THR A 275 28.66 -11.50 19.78
C THR A 275 29.23 -10.14 20.17
N ILE A 276 28.41 -9.24 20.72
CA ILE A 276 28.84 -7.92 21.25
C ILE A 276 29.57 -8.05 22.60
N LEU A 277 29.20 -9.02 23.44
CA LEU A 277 29.64 -9.11 24.85
C LEU A 277 30.68 -10.19 25.16
N ASN A 278 31.25 -10.89 24.17
CA ASN A 278 32.31 -11.88 24.41
C ASN A 278 33.70 -11.24 24.62
N GLY A 279 33.81 -10.54 25.75
CA GLY A 279 35.03 -9.96 26.28
C GLY A 279 34.92 -9.55 27.77
N ARG A 280 34.30 -10.40 28.61
CA ARG A 280 34.18 -10.35 30.10
C ARG A 280 32.82 -9.89 30.66
N ARG A 281 32.39 -10.56 31.74
CA ARG A 281 31.15 -10.33 32.50
C ARG A 281 31.10 -8.88 33.05
N PRO A 282 29.92 -8.23 33.10
CA PRO A 282 29.80 -6.88 33.62
C PRO A 282 29.83 -6.87 35.16
N PRO A 283 30.50 -5.92 35.82
CA PRO A 283 30.01 -5.42 37.09
C PRO A 283 28.84 -4.47 36.79
N LEU A 284 27.68 -4.78 37.33
CA LEU A 284 26.55 -3.85 37.43
C LEU A 284 26.99 -2.62 38.25
N ARG A 285 27.54 -1.58 37.60
CA ARG A 285 27.68 -0.19 38.07
C ARG A 285 28.42 0.64 36.99
N ALA A 286 27.68 1.15 36.00
CA ALA A 286 28.21 2.11 35.03
C ALA A 286 27.23 3.28 34.82
N SER A 287 26.66 3.80 35.90
CA SER A 287 25.84 5.02 35.88
C SER A 287 26.54 6.22 36.51
N TRP A 288 27.88 6.23 36.64
CA TRP A 288 28.59 7.28 37.40
C TRP A 288 29.77 7.98 36.71
N CYS A 289 30.16 7.65 35.46
CA CYS A 289 31.32 8.32 34.82
C CYS A 289 31.00 9.39 33.76
N ALA A 290 29.74 9.58 33.35
CA ALA A 290 29.41 10.62 32.37
C ALA A 290 29.41 12.05 32.96
N ALA A 291 29.57 12.20 34.27
CA ALA A 291 29.50 13.49 34.97
C ALA A 291 30.85 14.25 35.06
N GLN A 292 31.96 13.72 34.52
CA GLN A 292 33.29 14.33 34.71
C GLN A 292 34.05 14.73 33.44
N LEU A 293 33.44 14.65 32.25
CA LEU A 293 34.09 15.15 31.03
C LEU A 293 33.85 16.65 30.88
N SER A 294 34.91 17.42 30.61
CA SER A 294 34.81 18.83 30.22
C SER A 294 34.16 18.96 28.84
N GLU A 295 33.55 20.11 28.56
CA GLU A 295 32.79 20.35 27.33
C GLU A 295 33.65 20.18 26.06
N ALA A 296 34.91 20.64 26.10
CA ALA A 296 35.88 20.45 25.03
C ALA A 296 36.23 18.97 24.77
N GLN A 297 36.25 18.13 25.80
CA GLN A 297 36.49 16.68 25.66
C GLN A 297 35.27 15.97 25.06
N ARG A 298 34.05 16.45 25.31
CA ARG A 298 32.83 15.92 24.68
C ARG A 298 32.78 16.28 23.21
N GLU A 299 33.12 17.51 22.85
CA GLU A 299 33.12 17.95 21.45
C GLU A 299 34.19 17.23 20.61
N ALA A 300 35.38 16.96 21.16
CA ALA A 300 36.41 16.19 20.46
C ALA A 300 36.03 14.71 20.22
N VAL A 301 35.33 14.08 21.17
CA VAL A 301 34.80 12.71 21.02
C VAL A 301 33.68 12.67 19.97
N ILE A 302 32.82 13.69 19.91
CA ILE A 302 31.74 13.79 18.93
C ILE A 302 32.31 14.05 17.52
N ALA A 303 33.28 14.94 17.37
CA ALA A 303 33.88 15.28 16.07
C ALA A 303 34.67 14.10 15.46
N GLY A 304 35.38 13.31 16.27
CA GLY A 304 36.08 12.10 15.83
C GLY A 304 35.15 10.92 15.53
N ALA A 305 33.95 10.87 16.11
CA ALA A 305 32.96 9.83 15.84
C ALA A 305 32.28 9.96 14.47
N SER A 306 32.06 11.19 14.03
CA SER A 306 31.24 11.52 12.85
C SER A 306 31.82 11.06 11.50
N ASP A 307 33.13 10.95 11.32
CA ASP A 307 33.72 10.60 10.01
C ASP A 307 33.73 9.09 9.73
N TRP A 308 33.88 8.24 10.76
CA TRP A 308 33.88 6.78 10.58
C TRP A 308 32.47 6.17 10.63
N GLU A 309 31.55 6.76 11.41
CA GLU A 309 30.14 6.34 11.43
C GLU A 309 29.51 6.53 10.05
N ARG A 310 29.85 7.63 9.36
CA ARG A 310 29.37 7.92 8.01
C ARG A 310 29.82 6.90 6.97
N VAL A 311 31.09 6.46 7.04
CA VAL A 311 31.64 5.43 6.14
C VAL A 311 30.97 4.08 6.37
N LEU A 312 30.71 3.71 7.63
CA LEU A 312 30.02 2.45 7.95
C LEU A 312 28.53 2.49 7.63
N GLU A 313 27.87 3.64 7.82
CA GLU A 313 26.50 3.87 7.36
C GLU A 313 26.41 3.75 5.85
N ASP A 314 27.32 4.36 5.08
CA ASP A 314 27.35 4.29 3.62
C ASP A 314 27.55 2.84 3.12
N GLU A 315 28.43 2.05 3.76
CA GLU A 315 28.61 0.62 3.47
C GLU A 315 27.35 -0.21 3.78
N LEU A 316 26.67 0.07 4.91
CA LEU A 316 25.42 -0.59 5.28
C LEU A 316 24.30 -0.24 4.29
N PHE A 317 24.16 1.02 3.91
CA PHE A 317 23.15 1.46 2.96
C PHE A 317 23.45 1.00 1.53
N ALA A 318 24.71 0.80 1.15
CA ALA A 318 25.08 0.13 -0.10
C ALA A 318 24.66 -1.35 -0.07
N ALA A 319 24.94 -2.06 1.02
CA ALA A 319 24.55 -3.47 1.19
C ALA A 319 23.02 -3.68 1.18
N ILE A 320 22.26 -2.77 1.80
CA ILE A 320 20.78 -2.78 1.79
C ILE A 320 20.26 -2.52 0.36
N ARG A 321 20.83 -1.56 -0.37
CA ARG A 321 20.47 -1.28 -1.77
C ARG A 321 20.78 -2.44 -2.71
N GLU A 322 21.83 -3.21 -2.44
CA GLU A 322 22.19 -4.43 -3.15
C GLU A 322 21.33 -5.65 -2.75
N GLY A 323 20.44 -5.53 -1.76
CA GLY A 323 19.64 -6.64 -1.24
C GLY A 323 20.46 -7.74 -0.56
N SER A 324 21.68 -7.44 -0.09
CA SER A 324 22.60 -8.44 0.46
C SER A 324 22.51 -8.51 1.97
N VAL A 325 21.66 -9.42 2.47
CA VAL A 325 21.39 -9.63 3.91
C VAL A 325 22.68 -9.84 4.71
N ARG A 326 23.56 -10.74 4.25
CA ARG A 326 24.82 -11.07 4.95
C ARG A 326 25.77 -9.88 5.06
N LYS A 327 25.81 -9.01 4.03
CA LYS A 327 26.63 -7.80 4.06
C LYS A 327 26.04 -6.76 5.01
N ALA A 328 24.71 -6.62 5.03
CA ALA A 328 24.02 -5.72 5.97
C ALA A 328 24.23 -6.16 7.43
N GLU A 329 24.11 -7.45 7.73
CA GLU A 329 24.42 -8.01 9.06
C GLU A 329 25.86 -7.73 9.48
N THR A 330 26.83 -7.92 8.57
CA THR A 330 28.25 -7.64 8.83
C THR A 330 28.50 -6.15 9.07
N GLY A 331 27.82 -5.27 8.33
CA GLY A 331 27.89 -3.82 8.51
C GLY A 331 27.35 -3.38 9.87
N ILE A 332 26.19 -3.92 10.27
CA ILE A 332 25.58 -3.67 11.59
C ILE A 332 26.51 -4.13 12.72
N GLU A 333 27.09 -5.33 12.62
CA GLU A 333 28.05 -5.82 13.62
C GLU A 333 29.28 -4.93 13.75
N ARG A 334 29.78 -4.38 12.63
CA ARG A 334 30.93 -3.44 12.62
C ARG A 334 30.59 -2.11 13.29
N ILE A 335 29.44 -1.52 12.97
CA ILE A 335 28.97 -0.26 13.60
C ILE A 335 28.85 -0.43 15.11
N LEU A 336 28.19 -1.51 15.54
CA LEU A 336 27.99 -1.78 16.96
C LEU A 336 29.34 -2.01 17.66
N ARG A 337 30.25 -2.81 17.10
CA ARG A 337 31.60 -3.01 17.69
C ARG A 337 32.39 -1.70 17.81
N ALA A 338 32.37 -0.86 16.77
CA ALA A 338 33.07 0.43 16.78
C ALA A 338 32.50 1.39 17.85
N GLN A 339 31.17 1.46 17.99
CA GLN A 339 30.51 2.28 19.02
C GLN A 339 30.82 1.82 20.45
N PHE A 340 31.01 0.51 20.67
CA PHE A 340 31.31 -0.04 22.00
C PHE A 340 32.80 -0.15 22.34
N SER A 341 33.72 -0.05 21.37
CA SER A 341 35.17 -0.10 21.61
C SER A 341 35.80 1.26 21.97
N HIS A 342 35.15 2.38 21.63
CA HIS A 342 35.60 3.73 22.01
C HIS A 342 35.26 4.14 23.46
N GLY A 343 34.71 3.23 24.26
CA GLY A 343 34.47 3.41 25.69
C GLY A 343 35.70 3.18 26.59
N GLU A 344 36.81 2.68 26.05
CA GLU A 344 38.07 2.42 26.78
C GLU A 344 39.21 3.31 26.25
N VAL A 345 39.30 4.56 26.71
CA VAL A 345 40.53 5.36 26.59
C VAL A 345 41.38 5.11 27.84
N ALA A 346 42.55 4.51 27.62
CA ALA A 346 43.53 4.16 28.65
C ALA A 346 44.11 5.41 29.35
N PHE A 347 44.19 5.35 30.69
CA PHE A 347 44.82 6.35 31.54
C PHE A 347 46.27 5.92 31.81
N GLU A 348 47.26 6.50 31.13
CA GLU A 348 48.68 6.33 31.47
C GLU A 348 49.06 7.28 32.61
N MET A 349 49.32 6.73 33.81
CA MET A 349 50.02 7.43 34.89
C MET A 349 51.53 7.40 34.62
N ARG A 350 52.13 8.59 34.42
CA ARG A 350 53.58 8.77 34.55
C ARG A 350 53.97 8.91 36.01
N GLU A 351 55.00 8.17 36.40
CA GLU A 351 55.72 8.28 37.67
C GLU A 351 56.14 9.73 37.97
N LEU A 352 55.80 10.20 39.16
CA LEU A 352 56.55 11.26 39.84
C LEU A 352 57.08 10.67 41.15
N THR A 353 58.40 10.62 41.22
CA THR A 353 59.25 10.16 42.30
C THR A 353 59.09 10.98 43.58
N ALA A 354 59.39 10.34 44.70
CA ALA A 354 59.50 10.88 46.05
C ALA A 354 60.27 12.21 46.18
N SER A 355 59.79 13.13 47.02
CA SER A 355 60.44 13.50 48.30
C SER A 355 59.61 14.55 49.06
N ASP A 356 59.82 14.55 50.38
CA ASP A 356 59.71 15.67 51.32
C ASP A 356 58.36 16.04 51.98
N SER A 357 58.31 15.59 53.25
CA SER A 357 58.21 16.40 54.48
C SER A 357 56.85 16.92 54.95
N ASP A 358 56.55 16.47 56.18
CA ASP A 358 56.07 17.24 57.35
C ASP A 358 54.70 17.94 57.26
N ASP A 359 53.69 17.37 57.92
CA ASP A 359 53.35 17.70 59.33
C ASP A 359 51.95 17.16 59.72
N PHE A 360 51.86 16.67 60.96
CA PHE A 360 50.65 16.30 61.73
C PHE A 360 49.79 17.55 62.07
N PRO A 361 48.63 17.49 62.82
CA PRO A 361 47.98 16.33 63.43
C PRO A 361 46.43 16.22 63.30
N LEU A 362 45.98 14.98 63.57
CA LEU A 362 44.85 14.56 64.43
C LEU A 362 43.82 15.63 64.85
N PHE A 363 42.57 15.44 64.42
CA PHE A 363 41.48 14.91 65.27
C PHE A 363 40.40 14.26 64.40
#